data_AF-A0A7J6WMM2-F1
#
_entry.id   AF-A0A7J6WMM2-F1
#
_cell.length_a   1.000
_cell.length_b   1.000
_cell.length_c   1.000
_cell.angle_alpha   90.00
_cell.angle_beta   90.00
_cell.angle_gamma   90.00
#
_symmetry.space_group_name_H-M   'P 1'
#
loop_
_entity.id
_entity.type
_entity.pdbx_description
1 polymer ?
#
loop_
_entity_poly.entity_id
_entity_poly.type
_entity_poly.pdbx_seq_one_letter_code
_entity_poly.pdbx_strand_id
1 'polypeptide(L)'
;MGKHSGSSRKEEEKHNLFVWKKKKKVSFDLKSEKRKQQERLKELERLRNRRLEIANQKTKLEQDKRQAMAYQFQHNWENRQQQDQRFLYQQSLLRSDIRLRQGRPKPIDLLRKHLHSDGVGSSVYVVFKGLLLKDLEELRGEIGLNLDFDTAIPTYTLFWQSLLLLCDWEIQAATDNDSLQQKSKLELPSSVKEDVEDFLKGKTHKELEDLLSQTESQLCSGNAKVIEFWEALLTRLHMYKARACLNEIQVKLLSDVEPSSTANNVDVIDIGMPYEELERKPSPYNPDQPIPCKLGCSNRERGPNTHVMRFLERRLISYHYLPTGKGNPRDN
;
A
#
# COMPACT_ATOMS: atom_id res chain seq x y z
N MET A 1 103.72 -14.66 36.42
CA MET A 1 104.82 -14.20 35.53
C MET A 1 104.20 -13.86 34.17
N GLY A 2 104.41 -12.74 33.48
CA GLY A 2 105.00 -11.42 33.76
C GLY A 2 104.15 -10.37 33.02
N LYS A 3 103.87 -9.20 33.62
CA LYS A 3 104.57 -7.91 33.42
C LYS A 3 104.93 -7.59 31.96
N HIS A 4 104.22 -6.63 31.34
CA HIS A 4 104.71 -5.28 31.00
C HIS A 4 103.73 -4.57 30.05
N SER A 5 103.20 -3.42 30.51
CA SER A 5 103.37 -2.06 29.94
C SER A 5 102.38 -1.78 28.79
N GLY A 6 101.35 -0.95 28.96
CA GLY A 6 101.43 0.42 29.48
C GLY A 6 101.71 1.36 28.33
N SER A 7 100.66 1.93 27.72
CA SER A 7 100.75 3.25 27.10
C SER A 7 99.36 3.85 26.97
N SER A 8 99.12 4.85 27.81
CA SER A 8 98.03 5.80 27.71
C SER A 8 98.01 6.43 26.33
N ARG A 9 96.91 6.29 25.59
CA ARG A 9 96.57 7.27 24.56
C ARG A 9 95.39 8.07 25.08
N LYS A 10 95.72 9.08 25.90
CA LYS A 10 94.83 10.19 26.21
C LYS A 10 94.41 10.84 24.89
N GLU A 11 93.12 11.09 24.79
CA GLU A 11 92.52 12.29 24.19
C GLU A 11 93.18 12.82 22.92
N GLU A 12 92.63 12.44 21.77
CA GLU A 12 92.43 13.38 20.66
C GLU A 12 91.09 13.07 20.00
N GLU A 13 89.98 13.30 20.70
CA GLU A 13 88.72 13.63 20.02
C GLU A 13 88.94 14.98 19.33
N LYS A 14 89.54 14.92 18.14
CA LYS A 14 89.59 16.04 17.21
C LYS A 14 88.14 16.36 16.88
N HIS A 15 87.62 17.43 17.49
CA HIS A 15 86.45 18.13 16.98
C HIS A 15 86.69 18.38 15.49
N ASN A 16 86.03 17.58 14.65
CA ASN A 16 85.92 17.85 13.23
C ASN A 16 85.05 19.10 13.10
N LEU A 17 85.66 20.29 13.30
CA LEU A 17 85.03 21.54 12.95
C LEU A 17 84.64 21.45 11.48
N PHE A 18 83.35 21.57 11.22
CA PHE A 18 82.78 21.58 9.88
C PHE A 18 83.47 22.66 9.03
N VAL A 19 84.40 22.26 8.16
CA VAL A 19 85.07 23.16 7.22
C VAL A 19 84.14 23.38 6.02
N TRP A 20 83.71 24.62 5.82
CA TRP A 20 83.08 25.04 4.57
C TRP A 20 84.03 24.79 3.39
N LYS A 21 83.88 23.67 2.69
CA LYS A 21 84.54 23.47 1.39
C LYS A 21 83.87 24.37 0.37
N LYS A 22 84.67 25.17 -0.34
CA LYS A 22 84.23 26.05 -1.44
C LYS A 22 83.40 25.24 -2.43
N LYS A 23 82.11 25.57 -2.54
CA LYS A 23 81.15 24.90 -3.41
C LYS A 23 81.64 25.03 -4.86
N LYS A 24 82.07 23.91 -5.48
CA LYS A 24 82.32 23.88 -6.93
C LYS A 24 81.00 24.22 -7.63
N LYS A 25 81.02 25.24 -8.51
CA LYS A 25 79.89 25.59 -9.37
C LYS A 25 79.59 24.40 -10.27
N VAL A 26 78.61 23.58 -9.89
CA VAL A 26 77.94 22.69 -10.84
C VAL A 26 77.22 23.61 -11.82
N SER A 27 77.54 23.50 -13.11
CA SER A 27 76.78 24.15 -14.17
C SER A 27 75.36 23.57 -14.15
N PHE A 28 74.42 24.32 -13.57
CA PHE A 28 73.01 24.01 -13.66
C PHE A 28 72.56 24.35 -15.08
N ASP A 29 72.37 23.33 -15.93
CA ASP A 29 71.65 23.53 -17.18
C ASP A 29 70.19 23.85 -16.85
N LEU A 30 69.88 25.15 -16.79
CA LEU A 30 68.55 25.71 -16.56
C LEU A 30 67.50 25.09 -17.49
N LYS A 31 67.88 24.63 -18.69
CA LYS A 31 66.99 23.99 -19.65
C LYS A 31 66.64 22.56 -19.21
N SER A 32 67.61 21.80 -18.71
CA SER A 32 67.39 20.47 -18.14
C SER A 32 66.52 20.50 -16.88
N GLU A 33 66.69 21.52 -16.03
CA GLU A 33 65.91 21.67 -14.80
C GLU A 33 64.45 22.08 -15.09
N LYS A 34 64.24 22.97 -16.06
CA LYS A 34 62.90 23.33 -16.56
C LYS A 34 62.17 22.11 -17.17
N ARG A 35 62.88 21.24 -17.90
CA ARG A 35 62.30 19.98 -18.43
C ARG A 35 61.83 19.06 -17.30
N LYS A 36 62.67 18.86 -16.28
CA LYS A 36 62.30 18.08 -15.08
C LYS A 36 61.13 18.69 -14.31
N GLN A 37 61.04 20.02 -14.24
CA GLN A 37 59.89 20.72 -13.64
C GLN A 37 58.60 20.47 -14.43
N GLN A 38 58.66 20.56 -15.76
CA GLN A 38 57.51 20.28 -16.64
C GLN A 38 57.07 18.81 -16.56
N GLU A 39 58.01 17.86 -16.48
CA GLU A 39 57.71 16.45 -16.29
C GLU A 39 57.02 16.19 -14.94
N ARG A 40 57.52 16.80 -13.85
CA ARG A 40 56.87 16.74 -12.53
C ARG A 40 55.45 17.32 -12.56
N LEU A 41 55.23 18.44 -13.26
CA LEU A 41 53.89 19.04 -13.39
C LEU A 41 52.93 18.12 -14.16
N LYS A 42 53.40 17.52 -15.27
CA LYS A 42 52.61 16.53 -16.04
C LYS A 42 52.31 15.28 -15.23
N GLU A 43 53.25 14.82 -14.42
CA GLU A 43 53.06 13.68 -13.52
C GLU A 43 52.02 14.00 -12.42
N LEU A 44 52.12 15.17 -11.79
CA LEU A 44 51.14 15.65 -10.82
C LEU A 44 49.74 15.76 -11.42
N GLU A 45 49.64 16.25 -12.67
CA GLU A 45 48.36 16.35 -13.40
C GLU A 45 47.76 14.96 -13.68
N ARG A 46 48.56 13.99 -14.12
CA ARG A 46 48.11 12.60 -14.30
C ARG A 46 47.62 11.99 -12.98
N LEU A 47 48.36 12.19 -11.89
CA LEU A 47 47.96 11.71 -10.56
C LEU A 47 46.67 12.37 -10.06
N ARG A 48 46.52 13.67 -10.30
CA ARG A 48 45.29 14.41 -9.99
C ARG A 48 44.10 13.86 -10.78
N ASN A 49 44.26 13.65 -12.07
CA ASN A 49 43.22 13.09 -12.94
C ASN A 49 42.84 11.66 -12.51
N ARG A 50 43.82 10.82 -12.15
CA ARG A 50 43.56 9.47 -11.64
C ARG A 50 42.82 9.45 -10.31
N ARG A 51 43.16 10.37 -9.39
CA ARG A 51 42.45 10.53 -8.11
C ARG A 51 41.02 11.01 -8.33
N LEU A 52 40.80 11.95 -9.25
CA LEU A 52 39.48 12.44 -9.61
C LEU A 52 38.63 11.32 -10.24
N GLU A 53 39.21 10.52 -11.13
CA GLU A 53 38.54 9.37 -11.75
C GLU A 53 38.11 8.33 -10.72
N ILE A 54 38.99 7.96 -9.78
CA ILE A 54 38.67 7.03 -8.70
C ILE A 54 37.59 7.60 -7.78
N ALA A 55 37.66 8.89 -7.44
CA ALA A 55 36.64 9.56 -6.65
C ALA A 55 35.27 9.51 -7.35
N ASN A 56 35.22 9.84 -8.65
CA ASN A 56 34.01 9.80 -9.46
C ASN A 56 33.44 8.38 -9.60
N GLN A 57 34.30 7.37 -9.79
CA GLN A 57 33.88 5.97 -9.84
C GLN A 57 33.32 5.53 -8.49
N LYS A 58 33.96 5.91 -7.38
CA LYS A 58 33.50 5.61 -6.03
C LYS A 58 32.16 6.27 -5.72
N THR A 59 31.98 7.54 -6.08
CA THR A 59 30.70 8.25 -5.89
C THR A 59 29.60 7.62 -6.74
N LYS A 60 29.91 7.22 -7.99
CA LYS A 60 28.94 6.55 -8.86
C LYS A 60 28.51 5.19 -8.30
N LEU A 61 29.47 4.36 -7.89
CA LEU A 61 29.17 3.08 -7.23
C LEU A 61 28.37 3.26 -5.93
N GLU A 62 28.65 4.30 -5.16
CA GLU A 62 27.89 4.62 -3.95
C GLU A 62 26.45 5.06 -4.28
N GLN A 63 26.27 5.88 -5.32
CA GLN A 63 24.95 6.25 -5.82
C GLN A 63 24.18 5.04 -6.34
N ASP A 64 24.80 4.19 -7.16
CA ASP A 64 24.19 2.97 -7.71
C ASP A 64 23.76 2.02 -6.58
N LYS A 65 24.60 1.85 -5.54
CA LYS A 65 24.26 1.07 -4.34
C LYS A 65 23.10 1.68 -3.56
N ARG A 66 23.08 3.01 -3.38
CA ARG A 66 21.97 3.71 -2.71
C ARG A 66 20.66 3.53 -3.48
N GLN A 67 20.71 3.63 -4.81
CA GLN A 67 19.54 3.40 -5.66
C GLN A 67 19.08 1.93 -5.55
N ALA A 68 19.97 0.96 -5.67
CA ALA A 68 19.64 -0.45 -5.53
C ALA A 68 19.01 -0.78 -4.18
N MET A 69 19.56 -0.24 -3.08
CA MET A 69 18.99 -0.39 -1.74
C MET A 69 17.61 0.26 -1.61
N ALA A 70 17.42 1.45 -2.20
CA ALA A 70 16.12 2.12 -2.21
C ALA A 70 15.07 1.32 -2.99
N TYR A 71 15.42 0.78 -4.16
CA TYR A 71 14.53 -0.09 -4.94
C TYR A 71 14.15 -1.37 -4.18
N GLN A 72 15.13 -2.04 -3.55
CA GLN A 72 14.86 -3.23 -2.72
C GLN A 72 13.97 -2.89 -1.53
N PHE A 73 14.24 -1.76 -0.86
CA PHE A 73 13.41 -1.31 0.25
C PHE A 73 11.97 -1.06 -0.18
N GLN A 74 11.77 -0.35 -1.30
CA GLN A 74 10.44 -0.07 -1.84
C GLN A 74 9.70 -1.35 -2.21
N HIS A 75 10.35 -2.26 -2.94
CA HIS A 75 9.73 -3.54 -3.31
C HIS A 75 9.38 -4.39 -2.07
N ASN A 76 10.28 -4.48 -1.09
CA ASN A 76 10.01 -5.20 0.15
C ASN A 76 8.93 -4.54 1.01
N TRP A 77 8.81 -3.21 0.95
CA TRP A 77 7.73 -2.48 1.62
C TRP A 77 6.40 -2.79 0.96
N GLU A 78 6.31 -2.71 -0.36
CA GLU A 78 5.09 -3.00 -1.12
C GLU A 78 4.62 -4.44 -0.93
N ASN A 79 5.52 -5.43 -1.04
CA ASN A 79 5.17 -6.83 -0.79
C ASN A 79 4.64 -7.04 0.64
N ARG A 80 5.22 -6.38 1.64
CA ARG A 80 4.71 -6.45 3.03
C ARG A 80 3.34 -5.80 3.16
N GLN A 81 3.12 -4.65 2.53
CA GLN A 81 1.80 -4.02 2.52
C GLN A 81 0.76 -4.96 1.91
N GLN A 82 1.05 -5.63 0.79
CA GLN A 82 0.13 -6.60 0.19
C GLN A 82 -0.15 -7.79 1.11
N GLN A 83 0.87 -8.31 1.81
CA GLN A 83 0.69 -9.39 2.78
C GLN A 83 -0.17 -8.95 3.98
N ASP A 84 0.05 -7.75 4.50
CA ASP A 84 -0.74 -7.19 5.60
C ASP A 84 -2.22 -7.04 5.19
N GLN A 85 -2.49 -6.53 3.99
CA GLN A 85 -3.87 -6.40 3.48
C GLN A 85 -4.55 -7.76 3.32
N ARG A 86 -3.85 -8.78 2.79
CA ARG A 86 -4.37 -10.15 2.71
C ARG A 86 -4.70 -10.74 4.07
N PHE A 87 -3.82 -10.53 5.05
CA PHE A 87 -4.06 -11.00 6.41
C PHE A 87 -5.29 -10.33 7.04
N LEU A 88 -5.43 -9.01 6.89
CA LEU A 88 -6.61 -8.27 7.37
C LEU A 88 -7.89 -8.76 6.69
N TYR A 89 -7.84 -9.02 5.39
CA TYR A 89 -8.95 -9.62 4.65
C TYR A 89 -9.33 -10.99 5.22
N GLN A 90 -8.38 -11.90 5.40
CA GLN A 90 -8.62 -13.22 6.01
C GLN A 90 -9.21 -13.12 7.41
N GLN A 91 -8.71 -12.20 8.24
CA GLN A 91 -9.31 -11.93 9.55
C GLN A 91 -10.75 -11.43 9.45
N SER A 92 -11.08 -10.64 8.43
CA SER A 92 -12.45 -10.18 8.19
C SER A 92 -13.39 -11.34 7.86
N LEU A 93 -12.92 -12.34 7.09
CA LEU A 93 -13.67 -13.57 6.79
C LEU A 93 -13.99 -14.35 8.06
N LEU A 94 -12.96 -14.63 8.87
CA LEU A 94 -13.13 -15.35 10.13
C LEU A 94 -14.10 -14.64 11.08
N ARG A 95 -14.02 -13.31 11.15
CA ARG A 95 -14.94 -12.50 11.96
C ARG A 95 -16.37 -12.54 11.42
N SER A 96 -16.55 -12.52 10.10
CA SER A 96 -17.86 -12.69 9.44
C SER A 96 -18.50 -14.02 9.84
N ASP A 97 -17.76 -15.12 9.74
CA ASP A 97 -18.26 -16.46 10.09
C ASP A 97 -18.68 -16.55 11.55
N ILE A 98 -17.89 -15.96 12.46
CA ILE A 98 -18.24 -15.90 13.88
C ILE A 98 -19.53 -15.09 14.10
N ARG A 99 -19.69 -13.93 13.46
CA ARG A 99 -20.89 -13.09 13.58
C ARG A 99 -22.15 -13.78 13.06
N LEU A 100 -22.03 -14.49 11.93
CA LEU A 100 -23.12 -15.29 11.36
C LEU A 100 -23.57 -16.37 12.35
N ARG A 101 -22.62 -17.11 12.94
CA ARG A 101 -22.91 -18.15 13.94
C ARG A 101 -23.51 -17.58 15.24
N GLN A 102 -23.12 -16.37 15.61
CA GLN A 102 -23.65 -15.67 16.80
C GLN A 102 -25.00 -14.96 16.55
N GLY A 103 -25.54 -15.00 15.33
CA GLY A 103 -26.81 -14.35 14.99
C GLY A 103 -26.75 -12.82 15.00
N ARG A 104 -25.56 -12.23 14.85
CA ARG A 104 -25.34 -10.78 14.79
C ARG A 104 -24.66 -10.38 13.48
N PRO A 105 -25.25 -10.71 12.33
CA PRO A 105 -24.61 -10.46 11.05
C PRO A 105 -24.50 -8.95 10.78
N LYS A 106 -23.33 -8.54 10.28
CA LYS A 106 -23.21 -7.28 9.55
C LYS A 106 -23.78 -7.42 8.13
N PRO A 107 -24.09 -6.31 7.45
CA PRO A 107 -24.54 -6.32 6.07
C PRO A 107 -23.60 -7.11 5.12
N ILE A 108 -22.28 -6.92 5.23
CA ILE A 108 -21.31 -7.67 4.41
C ILE A 108 -21.38 -9.18 4.63
N ASP A 109 -21.61 -9.61 5.88
CA ASP A 109 -21.69 -11.02 6.23
C ASP A 109 -22.90 -11.67 5.54
N LEU A 110 -24.03 -10.93 5.44
CA LEU A 110 -25.20 -11.36 4.67
C LEU A 110 -24.88 -11.46 3.18
N LEU A 111 -24.20 -10.48 2.59
CA LEU A 111 -23.83 -10.52 1.16
C LEU A 111 -22.94 -11.73 0.84
N ARG A 112 -21.95 -12.02 1.68
CA ARG A 112 -21.12 -13.23 1.57
C ARG A 112 -21.95 -14.50 1.68
N LYS A 113 -22.91 -14.54 2.60
CA LYS A 113 -23.81 -15.68 2.76
C LYS A 113 -24.66 -15.92 1.49
N HIS A 114 -25.14 -14.86 0.83
CA HIS A 114 -25.85 -15.00 -0.45
C HIS A 114 -24.95 -15.56 -1.57
N LEU A 115 -23.64 -15.27 -1.54
CA LEU A 115 -22.68 -15.79 -2.51
C LEU A 115 -22.39 -17.29 -2.34
N HIS A 116 -22.42 -17.81 -1.12
CA HIS A 116 -22.08 -19.21 -0.79
C HIS A 116 -23.30 -20.13 -0.66
N SER A 117 -24.44 -19.77 -1.27
CA SER A 117 -25.67 -20.58 -1.39
C SER A 117 -26.47 -20.88 -0.09
N ASP A 118 -25.94 -20.58 1.09
CA ASP A 118 -26.71 -20.69 2.37
C ASP A 118 -27.84 -19.62 2.51
N GLY A 119 -27.92 -18.67 1.58
CA GLY A 119 -28.86 -17.54 1.57
C GLY A 119 -30.20 -17.84 0.92
N VAL A 120 -30.85 -18.95 1.28
CA VAL A 120 -32.13 -19.37 0.65
C VAL A 120 -33.23 -18.33 0.89
N GLY A 121 -33.74 -17.73 -0.19
CA GLY A 121 -35.05 -17.05 -0.23
C GLY A 121 -35.09 -15.54 -0.01
N SER A 122 -33.99 -14.88 0.38
CA SER A 122 -33.95 -13.42 0.48
C SER A 122 -33.29 -12.80 -0.75
N SER A 123 -33.85 -11.70 -1.25
CA SER A 123 -33.21 -10.89 -2.28
C SER A 123 -31.99 -10.19 -1.69
N VAL A 124 -30.85 -10.29 -2.37
CA VAL A 124 -29.58 -9.62 -2.00
C VAL A 124 -29.79 -8.12 -1.74
N TYR A 125 -30.72 -7.52 -2.48
CA TYR A 125 -31.05 -6.10 -2.39
C TYR A 125 -31.63 -5.69 -1.02
N VAL A 126 -32.22 -6.62 -0.27
CA VAL A 126 -32.79 -6.33 1.06
C VAL A 126 -31.71 -5.89 2.05
N VAL A 127 -30.44 -6.29 1.85
CA VAL A 127 -29.32 -5.95 2.73
C VAL A 127 -29.08 -4.44 2.80
N PHE A 128 -29.37 -3.69 1.74
CA PHE A 128 -29.20 -2.23 1.70
C PHE A 128 -30.32 -1.47 2.39
N LYS A 129 -31.49 -2.09 2.58
CA LYS A 129 -32.68 -1.40 3.10
C LYS A 129 -32.52 -1.06 4.58
N GLY A 130 -32.69 0.21 4.91
CA GLY A 130 -32.67 0.70 6.29
C GLY A 130 -31.27 0.95 6.86
N LEU A 131 -30.22 0.87 6.04
CA LEU A 131 -28.87 1.31 6.42
C LEU A 131 -28.77 2.84 6.40
N LEU A 132 -28.00 3.39 7.34
CA LEU A 132 -27.66 4.81 7.34
C LEU A 132 -26.58 5.10 6.29
N LEU A 133 -26.44 6.35 5.86
CA LEU A 133 -25.41 6.77 4.89
C LEU A 133 -24.00 6.29 5.30
N LYS A 134 -23.65 6.45 6.59
CA LYS A 134 -22.35 5.99 7.12
C LYS A 134 -22.17 4.47 7.00
N ASP A 135 -23.23 3.70 7.24
CA ASP A 135 -23.19 2.25 7.16
C ASP A 135 -23.12 1.78 5.70
N LEU A 136 -23.77 2.50 4.78
CA LEU A 136 -23.64 2.28 3.33
C LEU A 136 -22.22 2.55 2.85
N GLU A 137 -21.58 3.63 3.30
CA GLU A 137 -20.18 3.93 2.97
C GLU A 137 -19.21 2.88 3.53
N GLU A 138 -19.41 2.40 4.76
CA GLU A 138 -18.63 1.28 5.33
C GLU A 138 -18.83 0.01 4.49
N LEU A 139 -20.09 -0.34 4.19
CA LEU A 139 -20.43 -1.50 3.37
C LEU A 139 -19.83 -1.43 1.97
N ARG A 140 -19.84 -0.25 1.35
CA ARG A 140 -19.21 0.00 0.05
C ARG A 140 -17.71 -0.31 0.09
N GLY A 141 -17.02 0.14 1.14
CA GLY A 141 -15.62 -0.16 1.37
C GLY A 141 -15.37 -1.68 1.55
N GLU A 142 -16.21 -2.35 2.34
CA GLU A 142 -16.14 -3.79 2.55
C GLU A 142 -16.43 -4.59 1.25
N ILE A 143 -17.37 -4.15 0.42
CA ILE A 143 -17.64 -4.71 -0.92
C ILE A 143 -16.42 -4.52 -1.83
N GLY A 144 -15.81 -3.33 -1.83
CA GLY A 144 -14.61 -3.04 -2.61
C GLY A 144 -13.44 -3.95 -2.24
N LEU A 145 -13.18 -4.14 -0.93
CA LEU A 145 -12.18 -5.10 -0.47
C LEU A 145 -12.47 -6.53 -0.96
N ASN A 146 -13.74 -6.93 -1.02
CA ASN A 146 -14.09 -8.22 -1.57
C ASN A 146 -13.83 -8.34 -3.06
N LEU A 147 -14.12 -7.29 -3.82
CA LEU A 147 -13.82 -7.25 -5.24
C LEU A 147 -12.31 -7.40 -5.51
N ASP A 148 -11.47 -6.81 -4.66
CA ASP A 148 -10.00 -6.85 -4.79
C ASP A 148 -9.41 -8.24 -4.48
N PHE A 149 -10.00 -8.98 -3.53
CA PHE A 149 -9.46 -10.27 -3.06
C PHE A 149 -10.17 -11.49 -3.64
N ASP A 150 -11.44 -11.39 -4.01
CA ASP A 150 -12.28 -12.50 -4.46
C ASP A 150 -12.31 -12.62 -6.00
N THR A 151 -11.13 -12.57 -6.61
CA THR A 151 -10.97 -12.54 -8.07
C THR A 151 -10.78 -13.92 -8.69
N ALA A 152 -10.82 -15.00 -7.89
CA ALA A 152 -10.54 -16.35 -8.34
C ALA A 152 -11.63 -16.90 -9.28
N ILE A 153 -12.89 -16.50 -9.05
CA ILE A 153 -14.05 -16.96 -9.80
C ILE A 153 -14.67 -15.75 -10.50
N PRO A 154 -14.75 -15.72 -11.85
CA PRO A 154 -15.31 -14.58 -12.59
C PRO A 154 -16.74 -14.21 -12.16
N THR A 155 -17.56 -15.20 -11.78
CA THR A 155 -18.91 -15.00 -11.26
C THR A 155 -18.92 -14.18 -9.97
N TYR A 156 -17.94 -14.38 -9.08
CA TYR A 156 -17.83 -13.63 -7.82
C TYR A 156 -17.37 -12.19 -8.09
N THR A 157 -16.43 -11.99 -9.00
CA THR A 157 -16.06 -10.65 -9.48
C THR A 157 -17.27 -9.89 -10.00
N LEU A 158 -18.09 -10.50 -10.87
CA LEU A 158 -19.30 -9.88 -11.41
C LEU A 158 -20.36 -9.59 -10.33
N PHE A 159 -20.47 -10.47 -9.34
CA PHE A 159 -21.34 -10.28 -8.18
C PHE A 159 -20.93 -9.05 -7.37
N TRP A 160 -19.65 -8.95 -6.98
CA TRP A 160 -19.14 -7.81 -6.20
C TRP A 160 -19.19 -6.49 -6.99
N GLN A 161 -18.91 -6.51 -8.30
CA GLN A 161 -19.07 -5.34 -9.17
C GLN A 161 -20.53 -4.86 -9.22
N SER A 162 -21.47 -5.79 -9.40
CA SER A 162 -22.89 -5.46 -9.44
C SER A 162 -23.37 -4.91 -8.09
N LEU A 163 -22.89 -5.46 -6.97
CA LEU A 163 -23.17 -4.95 -5.64
C LEU A 163 -22.60 -3.56 -5.40
N LEU A 164 -21.38 -3.29 -5.87
CA LEU A 164 -20.75 -1.98 -5.73
C LEU A 164 -21.57 -0.90 -6.44
N LEU A 165 -22.04 -1.19 -7.66
CA LEU A 165 -22.91 -0.28 -8.42
C LEU A 165 -24.23 0.00 -7.71
N LEU A 166 -24.84 -1.04 -7.10
CA LEU A 166 -26.06 -0.84 -6.31
C LEU A 166 -25.81 -0.05 -5.02
N CYS A 167 -24.68 -0.29 -4.36
CA CYS A 167 -24.30 0.44 -3.16
C CYS A 167 -24.07 1.93 -3.48
N ASP A 168 -23.41 2.23 -4.60
CA ASP A 168 -23.22 3.60 -5.09
C ASP A 168 -24.55 4.30 -5.36
N TRP A 169 -25.51 3.58 -5.95
CA TRP A 169 -26.86 4.09 -6.19
C TRP A 169 -27.60 4.40 -4.88
N GLU A 170 -27.52 3.52 -3.88
CA GLU A 170 -28.14 3.73 -2.56
C GLU A 170 -27.50 4.89 -1.80
N ILE A 171 -26.18 5.05 -1.89
CA ILE A 171 -25.46 6.19 -1.29
C ILE A 171 -25.93 7.50 -1.93
N GLN A 172 -26.04 7.55 -3.26
CA GLN A 172 -26.54 8.73 -3.96
C GLN A 172 -27.98 9.03 -3.55
N ALA A 173 -28.85 8.02 -3.50
CA ALA A 173 -30.23 8.18 -3.08
C ALA A 173 -30.34 8.66 -1.63
N ALA A 174 -29.52 8.15 -0.71
CA ALA A 174 -29.48 8.60 0.69
C ALA A 174 -28.98 10.04 0.82
N THR A 175 -27.98 10.42 0.03
CA THR A 175 -27.41 11.79 0.01
C THR A 175 -28.41 12.81 -0.52
N ASP A 176 -29.08 12.50 -1.64
CA ASP A 176 -30.09 13.37 -2.25
C ASP A 176 -31.26 13.62 -1.28
N ASN A 177 -31.70 12.59 -0.54
CA ASN A 177 -32.77 12.70 0.45
C ASN A 177 -32.42 13.57 1.68
N ASP A 178 -31.14 13.59 2.11
CA ASP A 178 -30.69 14.38 3.26
C ASP A 178 -30.48 15.87 2.88
N SER A 179 -30.20 16.14 1.60
CA SER A 179 -30.05 17.51 1.08
C SER A 179 -31.40 18.16 0.74
N LEU A 180 -32.01 18.85 1.72
CA LEU A 180 -33.27 19.63 1.53
C LEU A 180 -33.25 20.65 0.38
N GLN A 181 -32.09 20.96 -0.21
CA GLN A 181 -31.89 21.94 -1.27
C GLN A 181 -31.47 21.34 -2.63
N GLN A 182 -31.34 20.02 -2.74
CA GLN A 182 -30.84 19.38 -3.96
C GLN A 182 -31.64 18.10 -4.26
N LYS A 183 -32.95 18.24 -4.52
CA LYS A 183 -33.62 17.25 -5.38
C LYS A 183 -32.87 17.26 -6.70
N SER A 184 -32.11 16.19 -6.94
CA SER A 184 -31.09 16.16 -7.96
C SER A 184 -31.69 16.42 -9.34
N LYS A 185 -30.88 17.04 -10.20
CA LYS A 185 -31.16 17.38 -11.60
C LYS A 185 -31.47 16.13 -12.49
N LEU A 186 -31.50 14.95 -11.88
CA LEU A 186 -31.55 13.62 -12.49
C LEU A 186 -32.70 12.76 -11.93
N GLU A 187 -33.56 13.28 -11.06
CA GLU A 187 -34.77 12.56 -10.66
C GLU A 187 -35.80 12.57 -11.79
N LEU A 188 -36.25 11.38 -12.20
CA LEU A 188 -37.39 11.25 -13.09
C LEU A 188 -38.62 11.92 -12.47
N PRO A 189 -39.43 12.65 -13.25
CA PRO A 189 -40.72 13.14 -12.79
C PRO A 189 -41.53 12.00 -12.16
N SER A 190 -42.14 12.25 -11.00
CA SER A 190 -42.90 11.24 -10.27
C SER A 190 -43.97 10.55 -11.13
N SER A 191 -44.58 11.29 -12.07
CA SER A 191 -45.58 10.79 -13.01
C SER A 191 -45.07 9.74 -14.01
N VAL A 192 -43.76 9.67 -14.28
CA VAL A 192 -43.17 8.74 -15.27
C VAL A 192 -42.31 7.67 -14.56
N LYS A 193 -41.93 7.93 -13.30
CA LYS A 193 -41.09 7.03 -12.52
C LYS A 193 -41.73 5.66 -12.31
N GLU A 194 -43.01 5.61 -11.95
CA GLU A 194 -43.74 4.34 -11.74
C GLU A 194 -43.86 3.55 -13.03
N ASP A 195 -44.28 4.19 -14.14
CA ASP A 195 -44.39 3.55 -15.46
C ASP A 195 -43.06 2.97 -15.94
N VAL A 196 -41.95 3.72 -15.77
CA VAL A 196 -40.61 3.25 -16.12
C VAL A 196 -40.20 2.09 -15.22
N GLU A 197 -40.47 2.16 -13.92
CA GLU A 197 -40.16 1.05 -13.01
C GLU A 197 -40.93 -0.21 -13.37
N ASP A 198 -42.22 -0.10 -13.68
CA ASP A 198 -43.05 -1.24 -14.07
C ASP A 198 -42.63 -1.80 -15.43
N PHE A 199 -42.18 -0.96 -16.36
CA PHE A 199 -41.62 -1.40 -17.64
C PHE A 199 -40.26 -2.10 -17.51
N LEU A 200 -39.46 -1.78 -16.49
CA LEU A 200 -38.12 -2.35 -16.28
C LEU A 200 -38.13 -3.57 -15.35
N LYS A 201 -39.13 -3.68 -14.47
CA LYS A 201 -39.30 -4.85 -13.58
C LYS A 201 -39.48 -6.13 -14.40
N GLY A 202 -38.79 -7.19 -13.99
CA GLY A 202 -38.93 -8.53 -14.58
C GLY A 202 -38.19 -8.76 -15.90
N LYS A 203 -37.53 -7.74 -16.46
CA LYS A 203 -36.68 -7.92 -17.65
C LYS A 203 -35.40 -8.67 -17.34
N THR A 204 -34.94 -9.44 -18.32
CA THR A 204 -33.67 -10.19 -18.19
C THR A 204 -32.46 -9.28 -18.31
N HIS A 205 -31.29 -9.74 -17.88
CA HIS A 205 -30.06 -8.94 -17.99
C HIS A 205 -29.76 -8.52 -19.44
N LYS A 206 -30.00 -9.44 -20.39
CA LYS A 206 -29.80 -9.19 -21.83
C LYS A 206 -30.77 -8.16 -22.39
N GLU A 207 -32.06 -8.28 -22.07
CA GLU A 207 -33.06 -7.30 -22.52
C GLU A 207 -32.76 -5.89 -22.00
N LEU A 208 -32.27 -5.79 -20.75
CA LEU A 208 -31.86 -4.52 -20.15
C LEU A 208 -30.58 -3.97 -20.81
N GLU A 209 -29.66 -4.83 -21.25
CA GLU A 209 -28.47 -4.44 -21.99
C GLU A 209 -28.82 -3.92 -23.40
N ASP A 210 -29.73 -4.58 -24.11
CA ASP A 210 -30.22 -4.11 -25.41
C ASP A 210 -30.92 -2.75 -25.30
N LEU A 211 -31.76 -2.57 -24.26
CA LEU A 211 -32.42 -1.29 -23.97
C LEU A 211 -31.43 -0.18 -23.61
N LEU A 212 -30.34 -0.51 -22.89
CA LEU A 212 -29.25 0.43 -22.62
C LEU A 212 -28.59 0.88 -23.92
N SER A 213 -28.18 -0.05 -24.78
CA SER A 213 -27.55 0.27 -26.07
C SER A 213 -28.46 1.10 -26.97
N GLN A 214 -29.77 0.77 -27.00
CA GLN A 214 -30.75 1.56 -27.74
C GLN A 214 -30.85 2.99 -27.18
N THR A 215 -30.88 3.12 -25.86
CA THR A 215 -31.01 4.42 -25.18
C THR A 215 -29.76 5.29 -25.37
N GLU A 216 -28.57 4.71 -25.25
CA GLU A 216 -27.29 5.38 -25.53
C GLU A 216 -27.22 5.86 -26.99
N SER A 217 -27.65 5.03 -27.93
CA SER A 217 -27.74 5.40 -29.35
C SER A 217 -28.67 6.59 -29.57
N GLN A 218 -29.83 6.62 -28.90
CA GLN A 218 -30.74 7.78 -28.96
C GLN A 218 -30.09 9.06 -28.42
N LEU A 219 -29.33 8.96 -27.33
CA LEU A 219 -28.60 10.09 -26.74
C LEU A 219 -27.50 10.61 -27.68
N CYS A 220 -26.69 9.69 -28.24
CA CYS A 220 -25.61 10.03 -29.17
C CYS A 220 -26.12 10.58 -30.51
N SER A 221 -27.30 10.15 -30.97
CA SER A 221 -27.88 10.60 -32.23
C SER A 221 -28.33 12.07 -32.21
N GLY A 222 -28.37 12.71 -31.04
CA GLY A 222 -28.84 14.09 -30.89
C GLY A 222 -30.36 14.27 -31.04
N ASN A 223 -31.11 13.17 -31.23
CA ASN A 223 -32.58 13.18 -31.34
C ASN A 223 -33.28 13.26 -29.97
N ALA A 224 -32.52 13.22 -28.87
CA ALA A 224 -33.02 13.30 -27.50
C ALA A 224 -33.59 14.69 -27.20
N LYS A 225 -34.93 14.83 -27.26
CA LYS A 225 -35.62 16.09 -26.94
C LYS A 225 -35.46 16.55 -25.49
N VAL A 226 -35.23 15.62 -24.56
CA VAL A 226 -35.06 15.89 -23.12
C VAL A 226 -33.87 15.07 -22.61
N ILE A 227 -32.67 15.64 -22.69
CA ILE A 227 -31.41 14.95 -22.32
C ILE A 227 -31.46 14.45 -20.87
N GLU A 228 -31.92 15.29 -19.94
CA GLU A 228 -32.00 14.99 -18.50
C GLU A 228 -32.87 13.74 -18.21
N PHE A 229 -33.96 13.56 -18.97
CA PHE A 229 -34.81 12.37 -18.87
C PHE A 229 -34.06 11.10 -19.29
N TRP A 230 -33.31 11.16 -20.40
CA TRP A 230 -32.56 10.01 -20.90
C TRP A 230 -31.38 9.67 -20.01
N GLU A 231 -30.69 10.66 -19.44
CA GLU A 231 -29.65 10.46 -18.43
C GLU A 231 -30.23 9.81 -17.16
N ALA A 232 -31.37 10.29 -16.68
CA ALA A 232 -32.09 9.70 -15.55
C ALA A 232 -32.57 8.26 -15.86
N LEU A 233 -33.04 7.99 -17.07
CA LEU A 233 -33.41 6.64 -17.50
C LEU A 233 -32.20 5.71 -17.58
N LEU A 234 -31.06 6.19 -18.11
CA LEU A 234 -29.81 5.42 -18.20
C LEU A 234 -29.32 5.01 -16.82
N THR A 235 -29.31 5.92 -15.84
CA THR A 235 -28.92 5.56 -14.47
C THR A 235 -29.84 4.50 -13.87
N ARG A 236 -31.16 4.60 -14.11
CA ARG A 236 -32.14 3.60 -13.67
C ARG A 236 -31.94 2.25 -14.36
N LEU A 237 -31.67 2.24 -15.65
CA LEU A 237 -31.38 1.05 -16.44
C LEU A 237 -30.13 0.32 -15.95
N HIS A 238 -29.03 1.04 -15.67
CA HIS A 238 -27.81 0.45 -15.11
C HIS A 238 -28.09 -0.24 -13.76
N MET A 239 -28.89 0.37 -12.90
CA MET A 239 -29.29 -0.20 -11.63
C MET A 239 -30.15 -1.48 -11.83
N TYR A 240 -31.14 -1.46 -12.72
CA TYR A 240 -31.93 -2.66 -13.02
C TYR A 240 -31.08 -3.77 -13.66
N LYS A 241 -30.13 -3.43 -14.53
CA LYS A 241 -29.17 -4.38 -15.12
C LYS A 241 -28.35 -5.07 -14.04
N ALA A 242 -27.83 -4.32 -13.05
CA ALA A 242 -27.09 -4.88 -11.93
C ALA A 242 -27.98 -5.78 -11.05
N ARG A 243 -29.23 -5.39 -10.77
CA ARG A 243 -30.19 -6.24 -10.04
C ARG A 243 -30.48 -7.55 -10.78
N ALA A 244 -30.73 -7.47 -12.08
CA ALA A 244 -30.96 -8.65 -12.92
C ALA A 244 -29.71 -9.55 -12.94
N CYS A 245 -28.51 -8.97 -13.04
CA CYS A 245 -27.25 -9.70 -12.98
C CYS A 245 -27.10 -10.49 -11.67
N LEU A 246 -27.36 -9.83 -10.52
CA LEU A 246 -27.30 -10.48 -9.22
C LEU A 246 -28.31 -11.62 -9.07
N ASN A 247 -29.54 -11.41 -9.56
CA ASN A 247 -30.56 -12.46 -9.54
C ASN A 247 -30.15 -13.65 -10.42
N GLU A 248 -29.62 -13.41 -11.64
CA GLU A 248 -29.13 -14.48 -12.51
C GLU A 248 -27.95 -15.23 -11.90
N ILE A 249 -27.02 -14.51 -11.25
CA ILE A 249 -25.90 -15.13 -10.52
C ILE A 249 -26.44 -15.98 -9.37
N GLN A 250 -27.37 -15.46 -8.57
CA GLN A 250 -27.97 -16.20 -7.45
C GLN A 250 -28.70 -17.46 -7.93
N VAL A 251 -29.48 -17.37 -9.03
CA VAL A 251 -30.15 -18.53 -9.62
C VAL A 251 -29.15 -19.57 -10.12
N LYS A 252 -28.04 -19.15 -10.75
CA LYS A 252 -26.97 -20.06 -11.19
C LYS A 252 -26.29 -20.76 -10.01
N LEU A 253 -25.96 -19.99 -8.96
CA LEU A 253 -25.34 -20.53 -7.75
C LEU A 253 -26.27 -21.50 -7.00
N LEU A 254 -27.58 -21.27 -7.06
CA LEU A 254 -28.58 -22.18 -6.50
C LEU A 254 -28.76 -23.45 -7.37
N SER A 255 -28.69 -23.34 -8.70
CA SER A 255 -28.82 -24.50 -9.59
C SER A 255 -27.64 -25.47 -9.50
N ASP A 256 -26.47 -24.98 -9.10
CA ASP A 256 -25.25 -25.80 -9.01
C ASP A 256 -25.20 -26.66 -7.73
N VAL A 257 -26.17 -26.53 -6.80
CA VAL A 257 -26.09 -27.07 -5.43
C VAL A 257 -26.88 -28.39 -5.16
N GLU A 258 -27.68 -28.93 -6.08
CA GLU A 258 -28.46 -30.18 -5.83
C GLU A 258 -28.40 -31.23 -6.98
N PRO A 259 -28.23 -32.56 -6.72
CA PRO A 259 -27.60 -33.25 -5.59
C PRO A 259 -26.47 -34.22 -6.02
N SER A 260 -25.32 -34.14 -5.36
CA SER A 260 -24.36 -35.26 -5.24
C SER A 260 -24.37 -35.73 -3.79
N SER A 261 -25.35 -36.55 -3.43
CA SER A 261 -25.29 -37.32 -2.20
C SER A 261 -24.41 -38.54 -2.41
N THR A 262 -23.15 -38.49 -2.00
CA THR A 262 -22.49 -39.64 -1.35
C THR A 262 -21.31 -39.16 -0.51
N ALA A 263 -21.23 -39.74 0.68
CA ALA A 263 -20.08 -39.77 1.59
C ALA A 263 -19.74 -38.47 2.33
N ASN A 264 -20.12 -38.47 3.61
CA ASN A 264 -19.19 -38.26 4.73
C ASN A 264 -17.75 -37.93 4.33
N ASN A 265 -17.48 -36.66 4.12
CA ASN A 265 -16.33 -35.98 4.68
C ASN A 265 -16.79 -34.53 4.80
N VAL A 266 -17.02 -34.09 6.03
CA VAL A 266 -16.87 -32.67 6.32
C VAL A 266 -15.38 -32.44 6.15
N ASP A 267 -14.96 -32.20 4.91
CA ASP A 267 -13.82 -31.37 4.65
C ASP A 267 -14.24 -30.01 5.20
N VAL A 268 -14.04 -29.87 6.53
CA VAL A 268 -13.59 -28.61 7.08
C VAL A 268 -12.56 -28.18 6.08
N ILE A 269 -12.88 -27.15 5.27
CA ILE A 269 -11.84 -26.50 4.48
C ILE A 269 -10.83 -26.12 5.55
N ASP A 270 -9.76 -26.90 5.60
CA ASP A 270 -8.66 -26.75 6.50
C ASP A 270 -7.94 -25.49 6.01
N ILE A 271 -8.58 -24.35 6.29
CA ILE A 271 -7.88 -23.09 6.48
C ILE A 271 -7.30 -23.09 7.90
N GLY A 272 -6.97 -24.26 8.46
CA GLY A 272 -5.78 -24.42 9.24
C GLY A 272 -4.58 -24.17 8.33
N MET A 273 -4.25 -22.89 8.16
CA MET A 273 -2.84 -22.59 8.36
C MET A 273 -2.55 -22.96 9.80
N PRO A 274 -1.70 -23.96 10.09
CA PRO A 274 -1.33 -24.27 11.46
C PRO A 274 -0.73 -23.00 12.03
N TYR A 275 -1.38 -22.44 13.04
CA TYR A 275 -0.85 -21.29 13.77
C TYR A 275 0.50 -21.64 14.46
N GLU A 276 0.95 -22.91 14.36
CA GLU A 276 2.19 -23.45 14.89
C GLU A 276 3.37 -23.47 13.88
N GLU A 277 3.18 -23.14 12.59
CA GLU A 277 4.28 -23.14 11.60
C GLU A 277 4.84 -21.74 11.28
N LEU A 278 4.19 -20.68 11.77
CA LEU A 278 4.71 -19.31 11.74
C LEU A 278 5.73 -19.01 12.85
N GLU A 279 5.85 -19.88 13.87
CA GLU A 279 6.85 -19.72 14.93
C GLU A 279 8.21 -20.36 14.61
N ARG A 280 8.35 -21.08 13.48
CA ARG A 280 9.60 -21.80 13.14
C ARG A 280 10.40 -21.27 11.96
N LYS A 281 9.96 -20.18 11.31
CA LYS A 281 10.88 -19.41 10.44
C LYS A 281 11.38 -18.22 11.23
N PRO A 282 12.71 -18.10 11.45
CA PRO A 282 13.23 -16.88 12.05
C PRO A 282 12.75 -15.73 11.18
N SER A 283 12.00 -14.81 11.78
CA SER A 283 11.70 -13.53 11.17
C SER A 283 13.02 -12.98 10.60
N PRO A 284 13.04 -12.40 9.39
CA PRO A 284 14.23 -11.69 8.91
C PRO A 284 14.57 -10.49 9.82
N TYR A 285 13.74 -10.22 10.83
CA TYR A 285 14.01 -9.32 11.93
C TYR A 285 15.12 -9.85 12.84
N ASN A 286 16.31 -9.28 12.66
CA ASN A 286 17.36 -9.29 13.67
C ASN A 286 16.98 -8.28 14.79
N PRO A 287 16.70 -8.72 16.03
CA PRO A 287 16.37 -7.82 17.14
C PRO A 287 17.51 -6.85 17.51
N ASP A 288 18.74 -7.13 17.06
CA ASP A 288 19.93 -6.34 17.34
C ASP A 288 20.27 -5.34 16.22
N GLN A 289 19.43 -5.22 15.18
CA GLN A 289 19.57 -4.13 14.21
C GLN A 289 18.81 -2.88 14.70
N PRO A 290 19.51 -1.81 15.12
CA PRO A 290 18.86 -0.60 15.58
C PRO A 290 18.12 0.08 14.44
N ILE A 291 16.80 0.12 14.53
CA ILE A 291 15.97 1.09 13.79
C ILE A 291 16.34 2.47 14.36
N PRO A 292 16.74 3.47 13.54
CA PRO A 292 17.12 4.79 14.03
C PRO A 292 15.87 5.63 14.33
N CYS A 293 15.04 5.17 15.27
CA CYS A 293 13.94 5.96 15.83
C CYS A 293 14.16 6.05 17.34
N LYS A 294 15.13 6.87 17.76
CA LYS A 294 15.45 7.08 19.18
C LYS A 294 14.45 7.99 19.91
N LEU A 295 13.44 8.51 19.23
CA LEU A 295 12.48 9.46 19.79
C LEU A 295 11.08 9.26 19.20
N GLY A 296 10.11 8.97 20.06
CA GLY A 296 8.69 9.07 19.74
C GLY A 296 8.12 10.37 20.33
N CYS A 297 7.60 11.26 19.48
CA CYS A 297 6.90 12.48 19.91
C CYS A 297 5.42 12.35 19.58
N SER A 298 4.53 12.64 20.54
CA SER A 298 3.08 12.70 20.29
C SER A 298 2.51 14.03 20.74
N ASN A 299 1.59 14.56 19.93
CA ASN A 299 0.97 15.88 20.08
C ASN A 299 -0.52 15.78 20.47
N ARG A 300 -0.89 14.75 21.25
CA ARG A 300 -2.28 14.51 21.69
C ARG A 300 -2.54 15.10 23.07
N GLU A 301 -3.77 15.55 23.32
CA GLU A 301 -4.20 16.07 24.65
C GLU A 301 -4.16 15.02 25.77
N ARG A 302 -4.13 13.73 25.42
CA ARG A 302 -3.94 12.61 26.37
C ARG A 302 -2.66 11.84 26.05
N GLY A 303 -1.92 11.50 27.10
CA GLY A 303 -0.78 10.60 27.01
C GLY A 303 -1.19 9.19 26.53
N PRO A 304 -0.21 8.39 26.05
CA PRO A 304 -0.49 7.07 25.48
C PRO A 304 -0.92 6.08 26.58
N ASN A 305 -1.68 5.06 26.17
CA ASN A 305 -2.16 4.01 27.06
C ASN A 305 -1.00 3.26 27.76
N THR A 306 -1.25 2.74 28.96
CA THR A 306 -0.22 2.09 29.80
C THR A 306 0.50 0.93 29.11
N HIS A 307 -0.20 0.16 28.26
CA HIS A 307 0.42 -0.94 27.50
C HIS A 307 1.41 -0.42 26.44
N VAL A 308 1.17 0.77 25.89
CA VAL A 308 2.06 1.43 24.92
C VAL A 308 3.31 1.94 25.63
N MET A 309 3.17 2.55 26.81
CA MET A 309 4.33 2.99 27.61
C MET A 309 5.25 1.82 27.98
N ARG A 310 4.67 0.69 28.43
CA ARG A 310 5.43 -0.53 28.75
C ARG A 310 6.13 -1.14 27.53
N PHE A 311 5.53 -1.03 26.34
CA PHE A 311 6.17 -1.46 25.10
C PHE A 311 7.39 -0.60 24.76
N LEU A 312 7.26 0.72 24.88
CA LEU A 312 8.34 1.67 24.58
C LEU A 312 9.52 1.52 25.55
N GLU A 313 9.25 1.33 26.85
CA GLU A 313 10.26 1.08 27.87
C GLU A 313 11.05 -0.21 27.60
N ARG A 314 10.37 -1.31 27.28
CA ARG A 314 11.02 -2.60 26.96
C ARG A 314 11.91 -2.52 25.72
N ARG A 315 11.60 -1.62 24.79
CA ARG A 315 12.35 -1.41 23.55
C ARG A 315 13.38 -0.29 23.66
N LEU A 316 13.55 0.32 24.84
CA LEU A 316 14.45 1.46 25.08
C LEU A 316 14.18 2.64 24.13
N ILE A 317 12.91 2.87 23.78
CA ILE A 317 12.49 3.98 22.91
C ILE A 317 12.11 5.15 23.82
N SER A 318 12.89 6.24 23.76
CA SER A 318 12.59 7.45 24.51
C SER A 318 11.31 8.10 23.96
N TYR A 319 10.38 8.39 24.86
CA TYR A 319 9.10 9.02 24.54
C TYR A 319 9.01 10.39 25.19
N HIS A 320 8.78 11.43 24.38
CA HIS A 320 8.54 12.79 24.87
C HIS A 320 7.09 13.20 24.61
N TYR A 321 6.39 13.52 25.70
CA TYR A 321 5.06 14.11 25.68
C TYR A 321 5.18 15.64 25.61
N LEU A 322 4.58 16.25 24.59
CA LEU A 322 4.49 17.70 24.47
C LEU A 322 3.04 18.12 24.72
N PRO A 323 2.72 18.74 25.88
CA PRO A 323 1.37 19.24 26.15
C PRO A 323 1.05 20.41 25.22
N THR A 324 -0.16 20.41 24.66
CA THR A 324 -0.68 21.51 23.84
C THR A 324 -0.98 22.72 24.73
N GLY A 325 -0.08 23.70 24.72
CA GLY A 325 -0.35 25.03 25.28
C GLY A 325 -1.25 25.84 24.35
N LYS A 326 -2.19 26.61 24.91
CA LYS A 326 -3.01 27.60 24.17
C LYS A 326 -2.10 28.67 23.56
N GLY A 327 -1.57 28.42 22.36
CA GLY A 327 -0.70 29.37 21.65
C GLY A 327 0.32 28.80 20.67
N ASN A 328 0.13 27.59 20.12
CA ASN A 328 1.04 27.05 19.10
C ASN A 328 0.51 27.38 17.68
N PRO A 329 1.22 28.19 16.86
CA PRO A 329 0.70 28.75 15.60
C PRO A 329 0.71 27.77 14.42
N ARG A 330 0.57 26.47 14.64
CA ARG A 330 0.52 25.46 13.56
C ARG A 330 -0.88 25.02 13.16
N ASP A 331 -1.90 25.56 13.81
CA ASP A 331 -3.31 25.36 13.45
C ASP A 331 -3.91 26.68 12.94
N ASN A 332 -3.38 27.18 11.82
CA ASN A 332 -4.04 28.16 10.95
C ASN A 332 -3.83 27.75 9.48
#